data_AF-A0A526XZ05-F1
#
_entry.id   AF-A0A526XZ05-F1
#
_cell.length_a   1.000
_cell.length_b   1.000
_cell.length_c   1.000
_cell.angle_alpha   90.00
_cell.angle_beta   90.00
_cell.angle_gamma   90.00
#
_symmetry.space_group_name_H-M   'P 1'
#
loop_
_entity.id
_entity.type
_entity.pdbx_description
1 polymer ?
#
loop_
_entity_poly.entity_id
_entity_poly.type
_entity_poly.pdbx_seq_one_letter_code
_entity_poly.pdbx_strand_id
1 'polypeptide(L)'
;TRSVPDMLELLDVIVADDPNTRGDFWRAQPWVALPKSSDVRPPSYTGLELEGALRGMRLGVPRMYIGRDTDIAIQTRASVLELWQQAAADLRRLAADVVEVDFPVVSNYERDRP
;
A
#
# COMPACT_ATOMS: atom_id res chain seq x y z
N THR A 1 12.04 -10.86 2.48
CA THR A 1 11.65 -11.94 1.56
C THR A 1 11.98 -11.53 0.14
N ARG A 2 11.99 -12.43 -0.86
CA ARG A 2 12.30 -12.09 -2.26
C ARG A 2 11.10 -12.22 -3.21
N SER A 3 10.01 -12.81 -2.75
CA SER A 3 8.78 -12.99 -3.51
C SER A 3 7.53 -12.66 -2.64
N VAL A 4 6.38 -12.47 -3.27
CA VAL A 4 5.09 -12.35 -2.57
C VAL A 4 4.74 -13.66 -1.86
N PRO A 5 4.87 -14.87 -2.47
CA PRO A 5 4.68 -16.13 -1.76
C PRO A 5 5.55 -16.27 -0.51
N ASP A 6 6.86 -15.96 -0.58
CA ASP A 6 7.76 -15.99 0.58
C ASP A 6 7.25 -15.07 1.71
N MET A 7 6.67 -13.93 1.36
CA MET A 7 6.09 -12.98 2.32
C MET A 7 4.82 -13.55 2.96
N LEU A 8 3.94 -14.19 2.19
CA LEU A 8 2.71 -14.79 2.72
C LEU A 8 3.01 -15.95 3.68
N GLU A 9 4.00 -16.80 3.35
CA GLU A 9 4.52 -17.85 4.24
C GLU A 9 5.02 -17.28 5.56
N LEU A 10 5.81 -16.20 5.49
CA LEU A 10 6.32 -15.54 6.69
C LEU A 10 5.19 -14.94 7.54
N LEU A 11 4.23 -14.25 6.91
CA LEU A 11 3.09 -13.64 7.61
C LEU A 11 2.21 -14.68 8.31
N ASP A 12 2.07 -15.88 7.74
CA ASP A 12 1.29 -16.95 8.36
C ASP A 12 1.83 -17.33 9.74
N VAL A 13 3.15 -17.24 9.92
CA VAL A 13 3.85 -17.56 11.16
C VAL A 13 3.92 -16.36 12.12
N ILE A 14 4.25 -15.16 11.62
CA ILE A 14 4.61 -14.04 12.51
C ILE A 14 3.45 -13.15 12.95
N VAL A 15 2.32 -13.14 12.23
CA VAL A 15 1.18 -12.28 12.57
C VAL A 15 0.32 -12.94 13.65
N ALA A 16 0.61 -12.68 14.92
CA ALA A 16 -0.17 -13.21 16.03
C ALA A 16 -0.42 -12.13 17.08
N ASP A 17 -1.31 -12.43 18.02
CA ASP A 17 -1.49 -11.58 19.19
C ASP A 17 -0.29 -11.74 20.11
N ASP A 18 0.36 -10.62 20.43
CA ASP A 18 1.39 -10.57 21.47
C ASP A 18 0.78 -9.93 22.72
N PRO A 19 0.67 -10.68 23.84
CA PRO A 19 0.13 -10.14 25.10
C PRO A 19 1.05 -9.10 25.74
N ASN A 20 2.33 -9.04 25.36
CA ASN A 20 3.26 -8.03 25.86
C ASN A 20 3.25 -6.79 24.96
N THR A 21 2.74 -5.68 25.47
CA THR A 21 2.68 -4.40 24.73
C THR A 21 3.85 -3.48 25.05
N ARG A 22 4.77 -3.87 25.95
CA ARG A 22 5.88 -3.01 26.38
C ARG A 22 6.82 -2.72 25.20
N GLY A 23 6.99 -1.43 24.90
CA GLY A 23 7.83 -0.96 23.79
C GLY A 23 7.06 -0.75 22.48
N ASP A 24 5.80 -1.18 22.42
CA ASP A 24 4.89 -0.89 21.32
C ASP A 24 3.92 0.22 21.74
N PHE A 25 4.21 1.46 21.31
CA PHE A 25 3.42 2.63 21.70
C PHE A 25 1.95 2.49 21.33
N TRP A 26 1.65 1.99 20.13
CA TRP A 26 0.28 1.90 19.62
C TRP A 26 -0.56 0.87 20.37
N ARG A 27 0.03 -0.28 20.72
CA ARG A 27 -0.66 -1.29 21.55
C ARG A 27 -0.71 -0.93 23.04
N ALA A 28 0.22 -0.12 23.55
CA ALA A 28 0.26 0.26 24.96
C ALA A 28 -0.66 1.44 25.31
N GLN A 29 -0.94 2.32 24.34
CA GLN A 29 -1.74 3.51 24.60
C GLN A 29 -3.24 3.19 24.80
N PRO A 30 -3.97 3.96 25.64
CA PRO A 30 -5.38 3.70 25.94
C PRO A 30 -6.39 4.59 25.18
N TRP A 31 -5.93 5.51 24.32
CA TRP A 31 -6.78 6.58 23.78
C TRP A 31 -7.48 6.21 22.46
N VAL A 32 -6.81 5.40 21.64
CA VAL A 32 -7.32 4.92 20.35
C VAL A 32 -7.50 3.41 20.45
N ALA A 33 -8.73 2.93 20.28
CA ALA A 33 -8.98 1.49 20.22
C ALA A 33 -8.35 0.90 18.96
N LEU A 34 -7.53 -0.14 19.12
CA LEU A 34 -6.96 -0.91 18.03
C LEU A 34 -7.50 -2.33 18.05
N PRO A 35 -7.83 -2.92 16.89
CA PRO A 35 -8.18 -4.33 16.81
C PRO A 35 -6.95 -5.19 17.13
N LYS A 36 -7.16 -6.43 17.57
CA LYS A 36 -6.07 -7.40 17.70
C LYS A 36 -5.60 -7.85 16.32
N SER A 37 -4.37 -8.35 16.23
CA SER A 37 -3.85 -8.93 14.99
C SER A 37 -4.72 -10.09 14.51
N SER A 38 -5.20 -10.92 15.44
CA SER A 38 -6.11 -12.03 15.19
C SER A 38 -7.48 -11.61 14.63
N ASP A 39 -7.94 -10.40 14.93
CA ASP A 39 -9.22 -9.87 14.43
C ASP A 39 -9.14 -9.39 12.97
N VAL A 40 -7.93 -9.15 12.45
CA VAL A 40 -7.70 -8.55 11.13
C VAL A 40 -7.08 -9.53 10.14
N ARG A 41 -6.22 -10.45 10.59
CA ARG A 41 -5.54 -11.40 9.70
C ARG A 41 -6.54 -12.38 9.06
N PRO A 42 -6.30 -12.84 7.81
CA PRO A 42 -7.03 -13.97 7.27
C PRO A 42 -6.70 -15.26 8.05
N PRO A 43 -7.53 -16.32 7.92
CA PRO A 43 -7.21 -17.63 8.48
C PRO A 43 -5.86 -18.16 7.99
N SER A 44 -5.50 -17.87 6.74
CA SER A 44 -4.18 -18.10 6.17
C SER A 44 -3.88 -17.06 5.08
N TYR A 45 -2.69 -16.48 5.13
CA TYR A 45 -2.15 -15.58 4.11
C TYR A 45 -1.78 -16.33 2.83
N THR A 46 -1.23 -17.54 2.95
CA THR A 46 -0.94 -18.39 1.79
C THR A 46 -2.21 -18.89 1.09
N GLY A 47 -3.35 -18.88 1.78
CA GLY A 47 -4.67 -19.14 1.20
C GLY A 47 -5.32 -17.98 0.45
N LEU A 48 -4.68 -16.81 0.33
CA LEU A 48 -5.22 -15.68 -0.42
C LEU A 48 -5.22 -15.96 -1.93
N GLU A 49 -6.38 -15.82 -2.58
CA GLU A 49 -6.52 -15.93 -4.02
C GLU A 49 -5.98 -14.67 -4.72
N LEU A 50 -4.82 -14.80 -5.36
CA LEU A 50 -4.17 -13.69 -6.06
C LEU A 50 -4.55 -13.62 -7.55
N GLU A 51 -4.87 -14.77 -8.16
CA GLU A 51 -5.20 -14.83 -9.57
C GLU A 51 -6.53 -14.11 -9.83
N GLY A 52 -6.52 -13.16 -10.78
CA GLY A 52 -7.70 -12.38 -11.13
C GLY A 52 -8.11 -11.31 -10.11
N ALA A 53 -7.40 -11.18 -8.98
CA ALA A 53 -7.74 -10.23 -7.90
C ALA A 53 -7.77 -8.75 -8.33
N LEU A 54 -7.16 -8.40 -9.46
CA LEU A 54 -7.13 -7.04 -10.01
C LEU A 54 -8.35 -6.70 -10.89
N ARG A 55 -9.14 -7.69 -11.30
CA ARG A 55 -10.26 -7.47 -12.21
C ARG A 55 -11.31 -6.57 -11.56
N GLY A 56 -11.59 -5.43 -12.19
CA GLY A 56 -12.56 -4.45 -11.70
C GLY A 56 -12.05 -3.57 -10.55
N MET A 57 -10.79 -3.72 -10.15
CA MET A 57 -10.19 -2.84 -9.13
C MET A 57 -9.91 -1.47 -9.71
N ARG A 58 -10.12 -0.42 -8.90
CA ARG A 58 -9.78 0.96 -9.25
C ARG A 58 -8.65 1.44 -8.35
N LEU A 59 -7.49 1.68 -8.96
CA LEU A 59 -6.24 2.01 -8.29
C LEU A 59 -5.91 3.49 -8.52
N GLY A 60 -5.83 4.26 -7.43
CA GLY A 60 -5.45 5.67 -7.47
C GLY A 60 -3.93 5.84 -7.51
N VAL A 61 -3.45 6.70 -8.42
CA VAL A 61 -2.03 7.03 -8.61
C VAL A 61 -1.82 8.50 -8.31
N PRO A 62 -1.16 8.87 -7.19
CA PRO A 62 -0.82 10.25 -6.90
C PRO A 62 0.00 10.90 -8.02
N ARG A 63 -0.54 11.96 -8.64
CA ARG A 63 0.13 12.70 -9.73
C ARG A 63 1.54 13.20 -9.34
N MET A 64 1.71 13.56 -8.07
CA MET A 64 2.97 14.06 -7.51
C MET A 64 4.14 13.06 -7.63
N TYR A 65 3.88 11.75 -7.68
CA TYR A 65 4.94 10.72 -7.77
C TYR A 65 5.25 10.26 -9.19
N ILE A 66 4.53 10.75 -10.19
CA ILE A 66 4.71 10.35 -11.60
C ILE A 66 5.04 11.54 -12.50
N GLY A 67 5.51 12.66 -11.90
CA GLY A 67 5.90 13.86 -12.63
C GLY A 67 4.74 14.59 -13.30
N ARG A 68 3.52 14.46 -12.75
CA ARG A 68 2.29 15.08 -13.27
C ARG A 68 1.73 16.18 -12.36
N ASP A 69 2.45 16.55 -11.31
CA ASP A 69 2.12 17.69 -10.46
C ASP A 69 2.92 18.92 -10.90
N THR A 70 2.27 20.08 -10.95
CA THR A 70 2.79 21.34 -11.51
C THR A 70 3.29 22.32 -10.46
N ASP A 71 2.96 22.11 -9.18
CA ASP A 71 3.19 23.10 -8.14
C ASP A 71 4.55 22.88 -7.45
N ILE A 72 4.75 21.69 -6.86
CA ILE A 72 6.01 21.26 -6.22
C ILE A 72 6.33 19.85 -6.71
N ALA A 73 7.11 19.79 -7.78
CA ALA A 73 7.32 18.55 -8.51
C ALA A 73 8.47 17.72 -7.93
N ILE A 74 8.16 16.54 -7.41
CA ILE A 74 9.15 15.49 -7.15
C ILE A 74 9.77 15.10 -8.49
N GLN A 75 11.10 15.25 -8.58
CA GLN A 75 11.86 14.91 -9.78
C GLN A 75 12.09 13.40 -9.89
N THR A 76 11.05 12.68 -10.32
CA THR A 76 11.12 11.24 -10.55
C THR A 76 11.97 10.96 -11.79
N ARG A 77 12.97 10.07 -11.68
CA ARG A 77 13.86 9.73 -12.81
C ARG A 77 13.07 9.19 -13.99
N ALA A 78 13.47 9.59 -15.21
CA ALA A 78 12.84 9.15 -16.45
C ALA A 78 12.75 7.62 -16.57
N SER A 79 13.81 6.89 -16.23
CA SER A 79 13.82 5.42 -16.27
C SER A 79 12.83 4.78 -15.28
N VAL A 80 12.53 5.45 -14.16
CA VAL A 80 11.50 5.00 -13.21
C VAL A 80 10.11 5.28 -13.77
N LEU A 81 9.91 6.41 -14.45
CA LEU A 81 8.65 6.73 -15.12
C LEU A 81 8.36 5.76 -16.28
N GLU A 82 9.37 5.31 -17.01
CA GLU A 82 9.24 4.27 -18.05
C GLU A 82 8.78 2.94 -17.44
N LEU A 83 9.40 2.49 -16.34
CA LEU A 83 8.97 1.30 -15.61
C LEU A 83 7.55 1.44 -15.04
N TRP A 84 7.20 2.63 -14.55
CA TRP A 84 5.84 2.94 -14.10
C TRP A 84 4.82 2.81 -15.24
N GLN A 85 5.12 3.34 -16.42
CA GLN A 85 4.22 3.25 -17.58
C GLN A 85 3.98 1.79 -17.98
N GLN A 86 5.02 0.96 -17.95
CA GLN A 86 4.90 -0.48 -18.17
C GLN A 86 4.01 -1.13 -17.10
N ALA A 87 4.26 -0.85 -15.82
CA ALA A 87 3.46 -1.39 -14.71
C ALA A 87 1.99 -0.98 -14.81
N ALA A 88 1.71 0.28 -15.14
CA ALA A 88 0.35 0.80 -15.33
C ALA A 88 -0.36 0.14 -16.53
N ALA A 89 0.37 -0.15 -17.62
CA ALA A 89 -0.17 -0.90 -18.74
C ALA A 89 -0.50 -2.36 -18.36
N ASP A 90 0.36 -3.01 -17.59
CA ASP A 90 0.12 -4.38 -17.10
C ASP A 90 -1.08 -4.47 -16.15
N LEU A 91 -1.24 -3.51 -15.23
CA LEU A 91 -2.40 -3.42 -14.35
C LEU A 91 -3.70 -3.27 -15.17
N ARG A 92 -3.71 -2.41 -16.18
CA ARG A 92 -4.87 -2.24 -17.08
C ARG A 92 -5.16 -3.50 -17.89
N ARG A 93 -4.12 -4.21 -18.36
CA ARG A 93 -4.26 -5.50 -19.04
C ARG A 93 -4.87 -6.57 -18.14
N LEU A 94 -4.64 -6.49 -16.83
CA LEU A 94 -5.27 -7.34 -15.81
C LEU A 94 -6.67 -6.84 -15.39
N ALA A 95 -7.25 -5.92 -16.17
CA ALA A 95 -8.58 -5.35 -15.98
C ALA A 95 -8.76 -4.50 -14.71
N ALA A 96 -7.68 -3.89 -14.22
CA ALA A 96 -7.77 -2.79 -13.26
C ALA A 96 -7.94 -1.44 -13.97
N ASP A 97 -8.71 -0.54 -13.36
CA ASP A 97 -8.73 0.87 -13.71
C ASP A 97 -7.62 1.59 -12.93
N VAL A 98 -6.80 2.37 -13.64
CA VAL A 98 -5.65 3.09 -13.05
C VAL A 98 -5.86 4.57 -13.28
N VAL A 99 -6.13 5.29 -12.19
CA VAL A 99 -6.63 6.67 -12.20
C VAL A 99 -5.64 7.59 -11.51
N GLU A 100 -5.23 8.66 -12.20
CA GLU A 100 -4.41 9.70 -11.60
C GLU A 100 -5.24 10.56 -10.64
N VAL A 101 -4.73 10.78 -9.41
CA VAL A 101 -5.45 11.46 -8.33
C VAL A 101 -4.56 12.47 -7.61
N ASP A 102 -5.20 13.38 -6.87
CA ASP A 102 -4.53 14.13 -5.80
C ASP A 102 -4.24 13.25 -4.60
N PHE A 103 -3.35 13.71 -3.71
CA PHE A 103 -2.97 12.94 -2.53
C PHE A 103 -2.93 13.79 -1.25
N PRO A 104 -4.12 14.18 -0.73
CA PRO A 104 -4.24 15.15 0.36
C PRO A 104 -3.62 14.66 1.67
N VAL A 105 -3.47 13.34 1.87
CA VAL A 105 -2.78 12.79 3.05
C VAL A 105 -1.37 13.36 3.18
N VAL A 106 -0.64 13.48 2.07
CA VAL A 106 0.73 14.03 2.05
C VAL A 106 0.66 15.56 2.06
N SER A 107 -0.12 16.16 1.16
CA SER A 107 -0.18 17.61 1.03
C SER A 107 -0.60 18.32 2.33
N ASN A 108 -1.55 17.75 3.08
CA ASN A 108 -2.00 18.30 4.36
C ASN A 108 -0.99 18.06 5.49
N TYR A 109 -0.27 16.94 5.47
CA TYR A 109 0.74 16.62 6.48
C TYR A 109 1.97 17.51 6.35
N GLU A 110 2.49 17.66 5.13
CA GLU A 110 3.68 18.47 4.85
C GLU A 110 3.38 19.98 4.87
N ARG A 111 2.09 20.36 4.88
CA ARG A 111 1.62 21.76 4.70
C ARG A 111 2.21 22.41 3.45
N ASP A 112 2.46 21.59 2.44
CA ASP A 112 3.10 21.98 1.18
C ASP A 112 2.12 22.69 0.23
N ARG A 113 0.84 22.78 0.65
CA ARG A 113 -0.22 23.55 -0.01
C ARG A 113 -0.85 24.49 1.04
N PRO A 114 -0.93 25.81 0.80
CA PRO A 114 -1.64 26.73 1.68
C PRO A 114 -3.14 26.44 1.79
#